data_AF-A0A7C8EDG5-F1
#
_entry.id   AF-A0A7C8EDG5-F1
#
_cell.length_a   1.000
_cell.length_b   1.000
_cell.length_c   1.000
_cell.angle_alpha   90.00
_cell.angle_beta   90.00
_cell.angle_gamma   90.00
#
_symmetry.space_group_name_H-M   'P 1'
#
loop_
_entity.id
_entity.type
_entity.pdbx_description
1 polymer ?
#
loop_
_entity_poly.entity_id
_entity_poly.type
_entity_poly.pdbx_seq_one_letter_code
_entity_poly.pdbx_strand_id
1 'polypeptide(L)' 'MTVRRKRRTFARRKICRFCVDSDLHIDYKDSKTLRYFVTERGKIV' A
#
# COMPACT_ATOMS: atom_id res chain seq x y z
N MET A 1 20.53 -32.77 -13.84
CA MET A 1 19.69 -31.60 -14.18
C MET A 1 18.89 -31.17 -12.95
N THR A 2 19.37 -30.19 -12.20
CA THR A 2 18.67 -29.70 -10.99
C THR A 2 17.57 -28.71 -11.36
N VAL A 3 16.30 -29.09 -11.20
CA VAL A 3 15.14 -28.22 -11.43
C VAL A 3 15.20 -27.05 -10.45
N ARG A 4 15.62 -25.86 -10.92
CA ARG A 4 15.54 -24.62 -10.13
C ARG A 4 14.07 -24.29 -9.89
N ARG A 5 13.54 -24.65 -8.72
CA ARG A 5 12.21 -24.19 -8.26
C ARG A 5 12.23 -22.66 -8.23
N LYS A 6 11.55 -22.04 -9.20
CA LYS A 6 11.31 -20.60 -9.26
C LYS A 6 10.67 -20.20 -7.92
N ARG A 7 11.41 -19.49 -7.06
CA ARG A 7 10.86 -18.94 -5.82
C ARG A 7 9.67 -18.07 -6.23
N ARG A 8 8.45 -18.52 -5.90
CA ARG A 8 7.25 -17.70 -6.08
C ARG A 8 7.46 -16.48 -5.17
N THR A 9 7.87 -15.37 -5.76
CA THR A 9 7.89 -14.08 -5.06
C THR A 9 6.44 -13.76 -4.73
N PHE A 10 6.07 -13.94 -3.47
CA PHE A 10 4.77 -13.51 -2.96
C PHE A 10 4.76 -11.99 -3.01
N ALA A 11 4.25 -11.43 -4.12
CA ALA A 11 3.96 -10.01 -4.18
C ALA A 11 2.86 -9.73 -3.16
N ARG A 12 3.17 -8.94 -2.13
CA ARG A 12 2.12 -8.42 -1.24
C ARG A 12 1.14 -7.64 -2.10
N ARG A 13 -0.14 -8.00 -2.01
CA ARG A 13 -1.22 -7.26 -2.66
C ARG A 13 -1.17 -5.82 -2.12
N LYS A 14 -1.26 -4.82 -2.99
CA LYS A 14 -1.46 -3.43 -2.56
C LYS A 14 -2.82 -3.37 -1.89
N ILE A 15 -2.84 -3.20 -0.58
CA ILE A 15 -4.05 -3.04 0.22
C ILE A 15 -3.98 -1.69 0.90
N CYS A 16 -5.10 -0.99 0.97
CA CYS A 16 -5.22 0.27 1.69
C CYS A 16 -4.89 0.07 3.17
N ARG A 17 -4.01 0.92 3.72
CA ARG A 17 -3.54 0.82 5.11
C ARG A 17 -4.67 1.01 6.13
N PHE A 18 -5.62 1.89 5.84
CA PHE A 18 -6.82 2.11 6.66
C PHE A 18 -7.80 0.92 6.66
N CYS A 19 -7.79 0.09 5.61
CA CYS A 19 -8.64 -1.10 5.56
C CYS A 19 -8.03 -2.29 6.31
N VAL A 20 -6.71 -2.28 6.56
CA VAL A 20 -6.02 -3.33 7.32
C VAL A 20 -6.08 -3.03 8.82
N ASP A 21 -5.79 -1.78 9.19
CA ASP A 21 -5.81 -1.32 10.56
C ASP A 21 -7.04 -0.46 10.80
N SER A 22 -8.10 -1.06 11.36
CA SER A 22 -9.37 -0.37 11.65
C SER A 22 -9.25 0.70 12.75
N ASP A 23 -8.17 0.68 13.52
CA ASP A 23 -7.87 1.67 14.57
C ASP A 23 -7.24 2.94 13.99
N LEU A 24 -6.70 2.89 12.76
CA LEU A 24 -6.11 4.04 12.11
C LEU A 24 -7.21 5.03 11.67
N HIS A 25 -7.29 6.16 12.37
CA HIS A 25 -8.23 7.23 12.04
C HIS A 25 -7.70 8.11 10.91
N ILE A 26 -8.58 8.48 9.97
CA ILE A 26 -8.25 9.37 8.86
C ILE A 26 -8.34 10.82 9.36
N ASP A 27 -7.20 11.49 9.49
CA ASP A 27 -7.11 12.90 9.86
C ASP A 27 -6.67 13.76 8.65
N TYR A 28 -7.37 14.86 8.40
CA TYR A 28 -7.10 15.74 7.26
C TYR A 28 -5.84 16.61 7.43
N LYS A 29 -5.41 16.83 8.67
CA LYS A 29 -4.17 17.56 9.02
C LYS A 29 -2.95 16.66 8.86
N ASP A 30 -3.12 15.34 8.89
CA ASP A 30 -2.02 14.41 8.68
C ASP A 30 -1.68 14.22 7.19
N SER A 31 -1.00 15.22 6.65
CA SER A 31 -0.48 15.21 5.28
C SER A 31 0.45 14.02 4.96
N LYS A 32 1.10 13.42 5.97
CA LYS A 32 2.05 12.32 5.74
C LYS A 32 1.32 11.03 5.36
N THR A 33 0.20 10.73 6.00
CA THR A 33 -0.60 9.54 5.69
C THR A 33 -1.40 9.73 4.41
N LEU A 34 -1.94 10.93 4.18
CA LEU A 34 -2.71 11.25 2.98
C LEU A 34 -1.87 11.25 1.70
N ARG A 35 -0.57 11.59 1.77
CA ARG A 35 0.33 11.59 0.62
C ARG A 35 0.41 10.25 -0.12
N TYR A 36 0.20 9.13 0.59
CA TYR A 36 0.21 7.80 -0.04
C TYR A 36 -0.99 7.56 -0.97
N PHE A 37 -2.06 8.35 -0.84
CA PHE A 37 -3.30 8.23 -1.61
C PHE A 37 -3.45 9.33 -2.67
N VAL A 38 -2.42 10.16 -2.83
CA VAL A 38 -2.42 11.29 -3.77
C VAL A 38 -1.29 11.08 -4.78
N THR A 39 -1.62 11.18 -6.06
CA THR A 39 -0.63 11.21 -7.15
C THR A 39 0.19 12.50 -7.09
N GLU A 40 1.35 12.55 -7.74
CA GLU A 40 2.18 13.77 -7.79
C GLU A 40 1.46 15.00 -8.38
N ARG A 41 0.41 14.78 -9.18
CA ARG A 41 -0.43 15.84 -9.75
C ARG A 41 -1.60 16.25 -8.85
N GLY A 42 -1.72 15.69 -7.64
CA GLY A 42 -2.80 16.01 -6.71
C GLY A 42 -4.11 15.24 -6.94
N LYS A 43 -4.16 14.25 -7.85
CA LYS A 43 -5.34 13.38 -8.02
C LYS A 43 -5.34 12.27 -6.99
N ILE A 44 -6.51 11.91 -6.46
CA ILE A 44 -6.71 10.79 -5.54
C ILE A 44 -6.60 9.46 -6.32
N VAL A 45 -5.96 8.45 -5.73
CA VAL A 45 -5.76 7.09 -6.28
C VAL A 45 -6.72 6.08 -5.66
#